data_AF-A0A1H9DZ63-F1
#
_entry.id   AF-A0A1H9DZ63-F1
#
_cell.length_a   1.000
_cell.length_b   1.000
_cell.length_c   1.000
_cell.angle_alpha   90.00
_cell.angle_beta   90.00
_cell.angle_gamma   90.00
#
_symmetry.space_group_name_H-M   'P 1'
#
loop_
_entity.id
_entity.type
_entity.pdbx_description
1 polymer ?
#
loop_
_entity_poly.entity_id
_entity_poly.type
_entity_poly.pdbx_seq_one_letter_code
_entity_poly.pdbx_strand_id
1 'polypeptide(L)'
;MPKYGADGAVIDINLTTVKVHNWDKTIVTIPAYALISDSFRNWRGMSESGGRRIKRSVNIDTTSIHFLSAEEIDQLGQAHLLSPYLVNKQQAISQWNAQRDNQNIQVA
;
A
#
# COMPACT_ATOMS: atom_id res chain seq x y z
N MET A 1 20.83 -11.25 -6.71
CA MET A 1 21.33 -11.68 -8.03
C MET A 1 20.73 -13.05 -8.36
N PRO A 2 19.65 -13.13 -9.16
CA PRO A 2 18.97 -14.39 -9.42
C PRO A 2 19.89 -15.47 -10.03
N LYS A 3 20.81 -15.05 -10.92
CA LYS A 3 21.81 -15.92 -11.57
C LYS A 3 22.75 -16.66 -10.60
N TYR A 4 23.01 -16.07 -9.42
CA TYR A 4 23.91 -16.63 -8.41
C TYR A 4 23.18 -17.04 -7.12
N GLY A 5 21.83 -17.03 -7.13
CA GLY A 5 21.02 -17.37 -5.95
C GLY A 5 21.29 -16.49 -4.72
N ALA A 6 21.81 -15.28 -4.92
CA ALA A 6 22.18 -14.40 -3.81
C ALA A 6 21.05 -13.43 -3.45
N ASP A 7 20.50 -13.62 -2.25
CA ASP A 7 19.50 -12.76 -1.61
C ASP A 7 19.73 -12.75 -0.08
N GLY A 8 20.60 -11.85 0.36
CA GLY A 8 21.01 -11.79 1.76
C GLY A 8 22.03 -10.71 2.06
N ALA A 9 22.66 -10.83 3.23
CA ALA A 9 23.65 -9.87 3.71
C ALA A 9 25.06 -10.27 3.25
N VAL A 10 25.86 -9.27 2.87
CA VAL A 10 27.29 -9.49 2.57
C VAL A 10 28.02 -9.76 3.89
N ILE A 11 28.77 -10.86 3.94
CA ILE A 11 29.53 -11.26 5.14
C ILE A 11 31.04 -11.08 4.97
N ASP A 12 31.55 -11.14 3.73
CA ASP A 12 32.98 -11.04 3.43
C ASP A 12 33.21 -10.56 2.00
N ILE A 13 34.28 -9.78 1.79
CA ILE A 13 34.67 -9.20 0.50
C ILE A 13 36.17 -9.44 0.31
N ASN A 14 36.51 -10.29 -0.65
CA ASN A 14 37.88 -10.54 -1.11
C ASN A 14 38.11 -9.90 -2.49
N LEU A 15 39.38 -9.87 -2.92
CA LEU A 15 39.75 -9.29 -4.22
C LEU A 15 38.99 -9.90 -5.41
N THR A 16 38.73 -11.21 -5.37
CA THR A 16 38.12 -11.96 -6.47
C THR A 16 36.70 -12.44 -6.19
N THR A 17 36.27 -12.42 -4.92
CA THR A 17 35.02 -13.05 -4.49
C THR A 17 34.33 -12.26 -3.39
N VAL A 18 33.01 -12.30 -3.38
CA VAL A 18 32.15 -11.73 -2.35
C VAL A 18 31.28 -12.84 -1.80
N LYS A 19 31.26 -12.99 -0.47
CA LYS A 19 30.40 -13.98 0.19
C LYS A 19 29.13 -13.29 0.70
N VAL A 20 28.00 -13.91 0.39
CA VAL A 20 26.67 -13.48 0.82
C VAL A 20 26.06 -14.58 1.66
N HIS A 21 25.56 -14.23 2.84
CA HIS A 21 24.75 -15.09 3.67
C HIS A 21 23.28 -14.81 3.37
N ASN A 22 22.64 -15.75 2.69
CA ASN A 22 21.24 -15.69 2.31
C ASN A 22 20.31 -15.72 3.54
N TRP A 23 19.06 -15.30 3.35
CA TRP A 23 18.06 -15.36 4.42
C TRP A 23 17.71 -16.78 4.88
N ASP A 24 17.89 -17.77 4.02
CA ASP A 24 17.77 -19.20 4.33
C ASP A 24 19.00 -19.78 5.06
N LYS A 25 19.96 -18.92 5.41
CA LYS A 25 21.24 -19.25 6.05
C LYS A 25 22.27 -19.98 5.18
N THR A 26 22.03 -20.11 3.88
CA THR A 26 23.05 -20.61 2.95
C THR A 26 24.11 -19.54 2.68
N ILE A 27 25.34 -19.98 2.38
CA ILE A 27 26.44 -19.09 1.98
C ILE A 27 26.67 -19.26 0.49
N VAL A 28 26.57 -18.17 -0.26
CA VAL A 28 26.87 -18.13 -1.70
C VAL A 28 28.07 -17.24 -1.97
N THR A 29 28.89 -17.64 -2.92
CA THR A 29 30.10 -16.91 -3.32
C THR A 29 29.91 -16.36 -4.73
N ILE A 30 30.04 -15.05 -4.86
CA ILE A 30 29.85 -14.32 -6.11
C ILE A 30 31.23 -13.82 -6.59
N PRO A 31 31.63 -14.07 -7.85
CA PRO A 31 32.84 -13.46 -8.41
C PRO A 31 32.73 -11.93 -8.45
N ALA A 32 33.81 -11.22 -8.13
CA ALA A 32 33.81 -9.75 -8.06
C ALA A 32 33.43 -9.09 -9.39
N TYR A 33 33.83 -9.68 -10.53
CA TYR A 33 33.49 -9.15 -11.86
C TYR A 33 31.97 -9.10 -12.10
N ALA A 34 31.21 -10.02 -11.51
CA ALA A 34 29.76 -10.10 -11.71
C ALA A 34 29.04 -8.88 -11.12
N LEU A 35 29.60 -8.26 -10.08
CA LEU A 35 29.05 -7.04 -9.47
C LEU A 35 29.24 -5.80 -10.34
N ILE A 36 30.19 -5.85 -11.27
CA ILE A 36 30.48 -4.76 -12.22
C ILE A 36 29.70 -4.99 -13.52
N SER A 37 29.57 -6.26 -13.96
CA SER A 37 28.94 -6.59 -15.24
C SER A 37 27.42 -6.67 -15.17
N ASP A 38 26.85 -7.12 -14.05
CA ASP A 38 25.43 -7.45 -13.96
C ASP A 38 24.68 -6.43 -13.08
N SER A 39 23.44 -6.14 -13.45
CA SER A 39 22.57 -5.35 -12.58
C SER A 39 22.15 -6.15 -11.34
N PHE A 40 22.14 -5.49 -10.19
CA PHE A 40 21.69 -6.08 -8.93
C PHE A 40 20.83 -5.08 -8.15
N ARG A 41 20.06 -5.61 -7.19
CA ARG A 41 19.26 -4.79 -6.27
C ARG A 41 20.01 -4.62 -4.96
N ASN A 42 20.20 -3.38 -4.53
CA ASN A 42 20.74 -3.07 -3.22
C ASN A 42 19.59 -2.73 -2.26
N TRP A 43 19.35 -3.61 -1.29
CA TRP A 43 18.26 -3.45 -0.30
C TRP A 43 18.68 -2.59 0.91
N ARG A 44 19.94 -2.13 1.00
CA ARG A 44 20.42 -1.30 2.10
C ARG A 44 19.60 -0.04 2.26
N GLY A 45 19.31 0.68 1.17
CA GLY A 45 18.49 1.90 1.22
C GLY A 45 17.07 1.67 1.73
N MET A 46 16.48 0.50 1.44
CA MET A 46 15.18 0.11 2.01
C MET A 46 15.30 -0.12 3.52
N SER A 47 16.33 -0.84 3.98
CA SER A 47 16.57 -1.10 5.39
C SER A 47 16.84 0.18 6.19
N GLU A 48 17.62 1.12 5.64
CA GLU A 48 17.98 2.39 6.28
C GLU A 48 16.81 3.38 6.30
N SER A 49 15.94 3.34 5.29
CA SER A 49 14.77 4.22 5.23
C SER A 49 13.71 3.95 6.29
N GLY A 50 13.79 2.81 7.00
CA GLY A 50 12.78 2.39 7.96
C GLY A 50 11.42 2.02 7.35
N GLY A 51 11.30 2.02 6.02
CA GLY A 51 10.06 1.77 5.30
C GLY A 51 10.17 0.65 4.27
N ARG A 52 9.10 -0.12 4.10
CA ARG A 52 8.98 -1.12 3.04
C ARG A 52 7.77 -0.85 2.17
N ARG A 53 7.95 -0.87 0.85
CA ARG A 53 6.83 -0.70 -0.08
C ARG A 53 5.90 -1.90 -0.03
N ILE A 54 4.64 -1.67 0.33
CA ILE A 54 3.54 -2.64 0.18
C ILE A 54 2.69 -2.18 -1.01
N LYS A 55 2.53 -3.04 -2.03
CA LYS A 55 1.65 -2.79 -3.18
C LYS A 55 0.49 -3.77 -3.10
N ARG A 56 -0.74 -3.26 -2.95
CA ARG A 56 -1.99 -4.04 -2.95
C ARG A 56 -2.91 -3.50 -4.04
N SER A 57 -3.59 -4.40 -4.74
CA SER A 57 -4.73 -4.07 -5.59
C SER A 57 -6.02 -4.31 -4.81
N VAL A 58 -6.99 -3.42 -4.97
CA VAL A 58 -8.36 -3.63 -4.49
C VAL A 58 -9.22 -3.75 -5.73
N ASN A 59 -9.83 -4.91 -5.92
CA ASN A 59 -10.76 -5.15 -7.01
C ASN A 59 -12.16 -4.86 -6.49
N ILE A 60 -12.91 -4.03 -7.20
CA ILE A 60 -14.29 -3.67 -6.86
C ILE A 60 -15.19 -4.30 -7.90
N ASP A 61 -16.21 -5.04 -7.45
CA ASP A 61 -17.27 -5.51 -8.32
C ASP A 61 -18.20 -4.34 -8.66
N THR A 62 -18.36 -4.02 -9.94
CA THR A 62 -19.24 -2.93 -10.36
C THR A 62 -20.70 -3.18 -10.02
N THR A 63 -21.11 -4.45 -9.90
CA THR A 63 -22.48 -4.81 -9.52
C THR A 63 -22.76 -4.58 -8.03
N SER A 64 -21.72 -4.40 -7.20
CA SER A 64 -21.87 -4.09 -5.78
C SER A 64 -22.04 -2.60 -5.49
N ILE A 65 -22.14 -1.74 -6.51
CA ILE A 65 -22.28 -0.29 -6.33
C ILE A 65 -23.77 0.06 -6.28
N HIS A 66 -24.23 0.54 -5.13
CA HIS A 66 -25.59 1.05 -4.95
C HIS A 66 -25.62 2.19 -3.91
N PHE A 67 -26.78 2.87 -3.82
CA PHE A 67 -27.01 3.85 -2.75
C PHE A 67 -27.23 3.13 -1.42
N LEU A 68 -26.60 3.65 -0.38
CA LEU A 68 -26.74 3.11 0.98
C LEU A 68 -28.13 3.40 1.53
N SER A 69 -28.72 2.39 2.16
CA SER A 69 -29.89 2.52 3.02
C SER A 69 -29.52 3.11 4.38
N ALA A 70 -30.52 3.54 5.15
CA ALA A 70 -30.30 4.06 6.50
C ALA A 70 -29.64 3.01 7.42
N GLU A 71 -30.07 1.75 7.31
CA GLU A 71 -29.53 0.63 8.10
C GLU A 71 -28.05 0.37 7.79
N GLU A 72 -27.65 0.45 6.52
CA GLU A 72 -26.26 0.28 6.09
C GLU A 72 -25.37 1.43 6.54
N ILE A 73 -25.90 2.66 6.52
CA ILE A 73 -25.19 3.83 7.05
C ILE A 73 -24.93 3.66 8.55
N ASP A 74 -25.91 3.20 9.31
CA ASP A 74 -25.77 2.96 10.75
C ASP A 74 -24.75 1.85 11.04
N GLN A 75 -24.76 0.76 10.28
CA GLN A 75 -23.79 -0.32 10.39
C GLN A 75 -22.37 0.15 10.06
N LEU A 76 -22.18 0.87 8.94
CA LEU A 76 -20.89 1.43 8.54
C LEU A 76 -20.41 2.51 9.53
N GLY A 77 -21.34 3.20 10.20
CA GLY A 77 -21.06 4.18 11.25
C GLY A 77 -20.38 3.58 12.49
N GLN A 78 -20.51 2.26 12.71
CA GLN A 78 -19.82 1.55 13.80
C GLN A 78 -18.32 1.36 13.51
N ALA A 79 -17.91 1.41 12.23
CA ALA A 79 -16.51 1.30 11.86
C ALA A 79 -15.76 2.59 12.25
N HIS A 80 -14.80 2.46 13.17
CA HIS A 80 -14.05 3.59 13.72
C HIS A 80 -13.44 4.52 12.67
N LEU A 81 -12.91 3.97 11.58
CA LEU A 81 -12.28 4.74 10.51
C LEU A 81 -13.29 5.48 9.61
N LEU A 82 -14.54 5.02 9.53
CA LEU A 82 -15.58 5.59 8.66
C LEU A 82 -16.50 6.55 9.40
N SER A 83 -16.66 6.37 10.73
CA SER A 83 -17.59 7.15 11.54
C SER A 83 -17.46 8.67 11.37
N PRO A 84 -16.25 9.28 11.48
CA PRO A 84 -16.12 10.73 11.31
C PRO A 84 -16.51 11.21 9.90
N TYR A 85 -16.21 10.42 8.88
CA TYR A 85 -16.55 10.74 7.50
C TYR A 85 -18.05 10.70 7.26
N LEU A 86 -18.72 9.62 7.69
CA LEU A 86 -20.14 9.40 7.47
C LEU A 86 -20.99 10.47 8.16
N VAL A 87 -20.67 10.83 9.40
CA VAL A 87 -21.38 11.89 10.15
C VAL A 87 -21.29 13.23 9.41
N ASN A 88 -20.09 13.65 9.03
CA ASN A 88 -19.89 14.91 8.31
C ASN A 88 -20.59 14.91 6.96
N LYS A 89 -20.54 13.79 6.24
CA LYS A 89 -21.15 13.68 4.91
C LYS A 89 -22.67 13.72 4.98
N GLN A 90 -23.27 13.04 5.97
CA GLN A 90 -24.71 13.05 6.17
C GLN A 90 -25.22 14.46 6.49
N GLN A 91 -24.54 15.20 7.37
CA GLN A 91 -24.89 16.59 7.69
C GLN A 91 -24.83 17.49 6.45
N ALA A 92 -23.76 17.39 5.65
CA ALA A 92 -23.61 18.17 4.43
C ALA A 92 -24.72 17.89 3.40
N ILE A 93 -25.09 16.61 3.22
CA ILE A 93 -26.16 16.21 2.31
C ILE A 93 -27.52 16.73 2.80
N SER A 94 -27.82 16.58 4.09
CA SER A 94 -29.07 17.08 4.68
C SER A 94 -29.21 18.60 4.55
N GLN A 95 -28.13 19.36 4.79
CA GLN A 95 -28.12 20.80 4.61
C GLN A 95 -28.35 21.20 3.13
N TRP A 96 -27.68 20.51 2.21
CA TRP A 96 -27.84 20.77 0.77
C TRP A 96 -29.27 20.46 0.31
N ASN A 97 -29.84 19.34 0.73
CA ASN A 97 -31.24 18.98 0.42
C ASN A 97 -32.21 20.04 0.98
N ALA A 98 -32.04 20.46 2.24
CA ALA A 98 -32.89 21.46 2.86
C ALA A 98 -32.79 22.84 2.17
N GLN A 99 -31.60 23.24 1.71
CA GLN A 99 -31.43 24.48 0.93
C GLN A 99 -32.12 24.40 -0.42
N ARG A 100 -31.99 23.25 -1.11
CA ARG A 100 -32.63 23.01 -2.41
C ARG A 100 -34.17 22.98 -2.30
N ASP A 101 -34.71 22.34 -1.27
CA ASP A 101 -36.15 22.30 -1.04
C ASP A 101 -36.71 23.70 -0.74
N ASN A 102 -35.99 24.50 0.06
CA ASN A 102 -36.36 25.90 0.31
C ASN A 102 -36.31 26.78 -0.95
N GLN A 103 -35.41 26.52 -1.90
CA GLN A 103 -35.37 27.22 -3.19
C GLN A 103 -36.54 26.85 -4.11
N ASN A 104 -37.01 25.61 -4.07
CA ASN A 104 -38.19 25.19 -4.86
C ASN A 104 -39.50 25.79 -4.34
N ILE A 105 -39.60 26.09 -3.04
CA ILE A 105 -40.81 26.67 -2.43
C ILE A 105 -40.95 28.18 -2.74
N GLN A 106 -39.86 28.88 -3.07
CA GLN A 106 -39.88 30.32 -3.38
C GLN A 106 -40.24 30.66 -4.84
N VAL A 107 -40.42 29.66 -5.70
CA VAL A 107 -40.70 29.84 -7.16
C VAL A 107 -42.12 29.38 -7.53
N ALA A 108 -42.96 29.06 -6.55
CA ALA A 108 -44.37 28.65 -6.74
C ALA A 108 -45.35 29.73 -6.26
#